data_AF-A0A382BV29-F1
#
_entry.id   AF-A0A382BV29-F1
#
_cell.length_a   1.000
_cell.length_b   1.000
_cell.length_c   1.000
_cell.angle_alpha   90.00
_cell.angle_beta   90.00
_cell.angle_gamma   90.00
#
_symmetry.space_group_name_H-M   'P 1'
#
loop_
_entity.id
_entity.type
_entity.pdbx_description
1 polymer ?
#
loop_
_entity_poly.entity_id
_entity_poly.type
_entity_poly.pdbx_seq_one_letter_code
_entity_poly.pdbx_strand_id
1 'polypeptide(L)'
;EKKRLFVYAIIAFLLVAIGYYFVTSPYVYSTYSSKEVLVGIYLLVFIGGFIRAFFGPIIFSLVALIVPKKIYPNAATWSSSTWQLAIVVGPAFAGFSIAWIGVHASMGFVLAAIFAGLLLTIFIKKKPILNPKIGEPILQSLKAGLSFVYKTKAILVAITLDMVAVLFGGAIALLPIYAQDILEVGSEGFGILRAAPAVGSVLMMFASAYIPLTKSAGKKLLLAIFGFGLSIIAFGVSSIFWVSVIALFLYGVTDGVSMIIRQTILQLKTPDEVRGRVASVNSIFVGSSNELGAFESGLTAKIMGTIPAVVFGGVMTILTVVFTSIKFPDFRKLDLTEDMN
;
A
#
# COMPACT_ATOMS: atom_id res chain seq x y z
N GLU A 1 -1.16 16.01 22.96
CA GLU A 1 0.29 15.69 22.88
C GLU A 1 0.50 14.56 21.87
N LYS A 2 1.24 14.77 20.76
CA LYS A 2 1.35 13.79 19.65
C LYS A 2 1.94 12.44 20.08
N LYS A 3 2.89 12.44 21.02
CA LYS A 3 3.44 11.20 21.62
C LYS A 3 2.35 10.37 22.30
N ARG A 4 1.47 11.00 23.09
CA ARG A 4 0.37 10.27 23.76
C ARG A 4 -0.57 9.63 22.75
N LEU A 5 -0.91 10.35 21.68
CA LEU A 5 -1.76 9.82 20.62
C LEU A 5 -1.13 8.60 19.94
N PHE A 6 0.20 8.62 19.71
CA PHE A 6 0.94 7.48 19.19
C PHE A 6 0.93 6.28 20.13
N VAL A 7 1.15 6.52 21.43
CA VAL A 7 1.07 5.47 22.46
C VAL A 7 -0.33 4.86 22.52
N TYR A 8 -1.38 5.67 22.49
CA TYR A 8 -2.76 5.17 22.45
C TYR A 8 -3.06 4.34 21.20
N ALA A 9 -2.55 4.74 20.05
CA ALA A 9 -2.72 3.96 18.82
C ALA A 9 -2.00 2.59 18.91
N ILE A 10 -0.79 2.53 19.49
CA ILE A 10 -0.09 1.25 19.69
C ILE A 10 -0.82 0.38 20.72
N ILE A 11 -1.30 0.96 21.82
CA ILE A 11 -2.11 0.23 22.82
C ILE A 11 -3.38 -0.34 22.16
N ALA A 12 -4.04 0.43 21.29
CA ALA A 12 -5.20 -0.04 20.56
C ALA A 12 -4.85 -1.21 19.62
N PHE A 13 -3.73 -1.14 18.90
CA PHE A 13 -3.23 -2.28 18.12
C PHE A 13 -2.86 -3.49 18.98
N LEU A 14 -2.32 -3.27 20.18
CA LEU A 14 -2.03 -4.33 21.13
C LEU A 14 -3.31 -5.04 21.57
N LEU A 15 -4.39 -4.30 21.86
CA LEU A 15 -5.69 -4.89 22.19
C LEU A 15 -6.26 -5.72 21.04
N VAL A 16 -6.13 -5.24 19.80
CA VAL A 16 -6.54 -6.01 18.61
C VAL A 16 -5.69 -7.28 18.46
N ALA A 17 -4.38 -7.20 18.68
CA ALA A 17 -3.48 -8.35 18.64
C ALA A 17 -3.78 -9.39 19.74
N ILE A 18 -4.12 -8.94 20.97
CA ILE A 18 -4.62 -9.80 22.05
C ILE A 18 -5.90 -10.50 21.61
N GLY A 19 -6.82 -9.76 20.97
CA GLY A 19 -8.03 -10.32 20.39
C GLY A 19 -7.74 -11.42 19.38
N TYR A 20 -6.82 -11.20 18.43
CA TYR A 20 -6.42 -12.22 17.47
C TYR A 20 -5.77 -13.43 18.12
N TYR A 21 -4.89 -13.22 19.11
CA TYR A 21 -4.26 -14.31 19.85
C TYR A 21 -5.30 -15.18 20.57
N PHE A 22 -6.30 -14.54 21.19
CA PHE A 22 -7.39 -15.25 21.87
C PHE A 22 -8.29 -16.01 20.89
N VAL A 23 -8.72 -15.35 19.81
CA VAL A 23 -9.60 -15.96 18.79
C VAL A 23 -8.92 -17.13 18.08
N THR A 24 -7.60 -17.07 17.92
CA THR A 24 -6.82 -18.16 17.32
C THR A 24 -6.45 -19.27 18.31
N SER A 25 -6.86 -19.18 19.58
CA SER A 25 -6.54 -20.20 20.58
C SER A 25 -7.25 -21.52 20.31
N PRO A 26 -6.63 -22.67 20.65
CA PRO A 26 -7.27 -23.98 20.51
C PRO A 26 -8.61 -24.07 21.24
N TYR A 27 -8.74 -23.39 22.38
CA TYR A 27 -9.95 -23.33 23.19
C TYR A 27 -11.13 -22.69 22.44
N VAL A 28 -10.88 -21.57 21.74
CA VAL A 28 -11.95 -20.88 21.00
C VAL A 28 -12.40 -21.73 19.81
N TYR A 29 -11.45 -22.35 19.10
CA TYR A 29 -11.77 -23.27 18.00
C TYR A 29 -12.54 -24.52 18.44
N SER A 30 -12.33 -25.03 19.66
CA SER A 30 -13.06 -26.19 20.17
C SER A 30 -14.44 -25.85 20.75
N THR A 31 -14.66 -24.60 21.15
CA THR A 31 -15.86 -24.19 21.91
C THR A 31 -16.90 -23.49 21.05
N TYR A 32 -16.46 -22.69 20.07
CA TYR A 32 -17.33 -21.86 19.25
C TYR A 32 -17.47 -22.40 17.83
N SER A 33 -18.61 -22.11 17.20
CA SER A 33 -18.82 -22.44 15.80
C SER A 33 -17.92 -21.61 14.89
N SER A 34 -17.60 -22.14 13.70
CA SER A 34 -16.76 -21.42 12.73
C SER A 34 -17.34 -20.05 12.33
N LYS A 35 -18.68 -19.89 12.35
CA LYS A 35 -19.34 -18.62 12.06
C LYS A 35 -19.07 -17.57 13.14
N GLU A 36 -19.08 -17.94 14.40
CA GLU A 36 -18.82 -17.02 15.52
C GLU A 36 -17.35 -16.56 15.51
N VAL A 37 -16.43 -17.50 15.27
CA VAL A 37 -15.00 -17.19 15.11
C VAL A 37 -14.78 -16.22 13.95
N LEU A 38 -15.42 -16.46 12.80
CA LEU A 38 -15.32 -15.59 11.63
C LEU A 38 -15.84 -14.17 11.91
N VAL A 39 -16.98 -14.02 12.59
CA VAL A 39 -17.52 -12.72 12.99
C VAL A 39 -16.55 -12.00 13.94
N GLY A 40 -15.94 -12.73 14.88
CA GLY A 40 -14.91 -12.20 15.77
C GLY A 40 -13.70 -11.65 14.99
N ILE A 41 -13.20 -12.40 14.00
CA ILE A 41 -12.12 -11.95 13.11
C ILE A 41 -12.54 -10.67 12.36
N TYR A 42 -13.75 -10.63 11.78
CA TYR A 42 -14.22 -9.45 11.05
C TYR A 42 -14.33 -8.19 11.93
N LEU A 43 -14.81 -8.33 13.17
CA LEU A 43 -14.84 -7.22 14.13
C LEU A 43 -13.42 -6.73 14.46
N LEU A 44 -12.46 -7.64 14.67
CA LEU A 44 -11.06 -7.28 14.93
C LEU A 44 -10.40 -6.60 13.71
N VAL A 45 -10.70 -7.08 12.49
CA VAL A 45 -10.25 -6.45 11.23
C VAL A 45 -10.81 -5.05 11.13
N PHE A 46 -12.11 -4.87 11.40
CA PHE A 46 -12.78 -3.56 11.34
C PHE A 46 -12.17 -2.57 12.34
N ILE A 47 -11.99 -2.97 13.60
CA ILE A 47 -11.38 -2.14 14.65
C ILE A 47 -9.92 -1.82 14.27
N GLY A 48 -9.17 -2.82 13.79
CA GLY A 48 -7.79 -2.63 13.33
C GLY A 48 -7.67 -1.64 12.17
N GLY A 49 -8.60 -1.71 11.21
CA GLY A 49 -8.70 -0.75 10.10
C GLY A 49 -8.96 0.67 10.58
N PHE A 50 -9.87 0.84 11.54
CA PHE A 50 -10.15 2.14 12.15
C PHE A 50 -8.91 2.73 12.85
N ILE A 51 -8.19 1.95 13.64
CA ILE A 51 -6.95 2.39 14.32
C ILE A 51 -5.87 2.76 13.29
N ARG A 52 -5.72 1.94 12.24
CA ARG A 52 -4.74 2.15 11.17
C ARG A 52 -4.92 3.49 10.45
N ALA A 53 -6.16 3.93 10.27
CA ALA A 53 -6.47 5.23 9.65
C ALA A 53 -5.85 6.41 10.41
N PHE A 54 -5.74 6.33 11.75
CA PHE A 54 -5.07 7.34 12.57
C PHE A 54 -3.56 7.14 12.66
N PHE A 55 -3.10 5.89 12.61
CA PHE A 55 -1.70 5.53 12.86
C PHE A 55 -0.72 6.19 11.88
N GLY A 56 -1.02 6.15 10.57
CA GLY A 56 -0.18 6.76 9.54
C GLY A 56 0.07 8.26 9.79
N PRO A 57 -0.99 9.10 9.87
CA PRO A 57 -0.86 10.53 10.19
C PRO A 57 -0.10 10.80 11.50
N ILE A 58 -0.32 9.98 12.53
CA ILE A 58 0.39 10.14 13.81
C ILE A 58 1.90 9.98 13.62
N ILE A 59 2.36 8.92 12.96
CA ILE A 59 3.80 8.68 12.70
C ILE A 59 4.41 9.83 11.93
N PHE A 60 3.81 10.23 10.80
CA PHE A 60 4.32 11.34 9.99
C PHE A 60 4.46 12.63 10.81
N SER A 61 3.44 12.93 11.62
CA SER A 61 3.42 14.14 12.45
C SER A 61 4.40 14.10 13.62
N LEU A 62 4.74 12.91 14.11
CA LEU A 62 5.66 12.66 15.22
C LEU A 62 7.11 12.76 14.76
N VAL A 63 7.44 12.15 13.62
CA VAL A 63 8.77 12.25 12.99
C VAL A 63 9.11 13.72 12.71
N ALA A 64 8.17 14.48 12.13
CA ALA A 64 8.35 15.92 11.88
C ALA A 64 8.58 16.76 13.15
N LEU A 65 8.08 16.31 14.31
CA LEU A 65 8.27 17.01 15.58
C LEU A 65 9.60 16.65 16.26
N ILE A 66 10.03 15.40 16.16
CA ILE A 66 11.21 14.88 16.86
C ILE A 66 12.49 15.24 16.10
N VAL A 67 12.46 15.17 14.78
CA VAL A 67 13.64 15.28 13.92
C VAL A 67 13.97 16.76 13.61
N PRO A 68 15.19 17.24 13.93
CA PRO A 68 15.65 18.56 13.50
C PRO A 68 15.65 18.70 11.98
N LYS A 69 15.26 19.88 11.46
CA LYS A 69 15.18 20.17 10.01
C LYS A 69 16.45 19.80 9.24
N LYS A 70 17.63 20.02 9.83
CA LYS A 70 18.95 19.74 9.20
C LYS A 70 19.16 18.26 8.84
N ILE A 71 18.56 17.33 9.58
CA ILE A 71 18.71 15.88 9.35
C ILE A 71 17.41 15.22 8.86
N TYR A 72 16.40 16.02 8.49
CA TYR A 72 15.11 15.52 8.04
C TYR A 72 15.19 14.62 6.80
N PRO A 73 16.01 14.94 5.76
CA PRO A 73 16.16 14.04 4.60
C PRO A 73 16.67 12.65 5.00
N ASN A 74 17.69 12.58 5.87
CA ASN A 74 18.22 11.32 6.37
C ASN A 74 17.19 10.52 7.18
N ALA A 75 16.42 11.20 8.03
CA ALA A 75 15.34 10.54 8.79
C ALA A 75 14.21 10.04 7.88
N ALA A 76 13.86 10.79 6.84
CA ALA A 76 12.89 10.36 5.84
C ALA A 76 13.36 9.09 5.12
N THR A 77 14.64 9.02 4.73
CA THR A 77 15.25 7.82 4.16
C THR A 77 15.10 6.62 5.10
N TRP A 78 15.54 6.74 6.36
CA TRP A 78 15.40 5.65 7.35
C TRP A 78 13.95 5.19 7.55
N SER A 79 13.01 6.14 7.61
CA SER A 79 11.59 5.83 7.74
C SER A 79 11.06 5.06 6.52
N SER A 80 11.43 5.48 5.31
CA SER A 80 11.01 4.82 4.08
C SER A 80 11.62 3.42 3.93
N SER A 81 12.90 3.25 4.25
CA SER A 81 13.59 1.96 4.20
C SER A 81 13.00 0.97 5.20
N THR A 82 12.69 1.42 6.42
CA THR A 82 12.04 0.60 7.45
C THR A 82 10.65 0.13 6.97
N TRP A 83 9.88 1.02 6.33
CA TRP A 83 8.57 0.68 5.80
C TRP A 83 8.64 -0.36 4.68
N GLN A 84 9.58 -0.21 3.75
CA GLN A 84 9.79 -1.18 2.68
C GLN A 84 10.25 -2.55 3.21
N LEU A 85 11.18 -2.55 4.16
CA LEU A 85 11.60 -3.78 4.84
C LEU A 85 10.43 -4.47 5.55
N ALA A 86 9.56 -3.72 6.23
CA ALA A 86 8.39 -4.28 6.89
C ALA A 86 7.40 -4.90 5.89
N ILE A 87 7.18 -4.27 4.73
CA ILE A 87 6.30 -4.80 3.67
C ILE A 87 6.87 -6.08 3.04
N VAL A 88 8.18 -6.21 2.89
CA VAL A 88 8.83 -7.41 2.31
C VAL A 88 8.94 -8.52 3.34
N VAL A 89 9.57 -8.22 4.48
CA VAL A 89 9.93 -9.22 5.50
C VAL A 89 8.70 -9.67 6.28
N GLY A 90 7.73 -8.78 6.52
CA GLY A 90 6.53 -9.09 7.32
C GLY A 90 5.72 -10.28 6.78
N PRO A 91 5.22 -10.23 5.53
CA PRO A 91 4.46 -11.33 4.94
C PRO A 91 5.27 -12.60 4.74
N ALA A 92 6.55 -12.48 4.35
CA ALA A 92 7.43 -13.63 4.23
C ALA A 92 7.59 -14.34 5.58
N PHE A 93 7.96 -13.59 6.62
CA PHE A 93 8.09 -14.11 7.98
C PHE A 93 6.78 -14.71 8.49
N ALA A 94 5.64 -14.05 8.25
CA ALA A 94 4.33 -14.56 8.64
C ALA A 94 4.00 -15.90 7.95
N GLY A 95 4.31 -16.06 6.66
CA GLY A 95 4.08 -17.31 5.94
C GLY A 95 4.88 -18.49 6.51
N PHE A 96 6.17 -18.26 6.78
CA PHE A 96 7.05 -19.26 7.40
C PHE A 96 6.70 -19.52 8.88
N SER A 97 6.38 -18.49 9.65
CA SER A 97 6.00 -18.66 11.06
C SER A 97 4.72 -19.50 11.16
N ILE A 98 3.73 -19.25 10.30
CA ILE A 98 2.50 -20.03 10.28
C ILE A 98 2.80 -21.50 9.90
N ALA A 99 3.74 -21.74 8.98
CA ALA A 99 4.13 -23.10 8.60
C ALA A 99 4.80 -23.87 9.74
N TRP A 100 5.74 -23.24 10.45
CA TRP A 100 6.60 -23.93 11.42
C TRP A 100 5.99 -24.03 12.81
N ILE A 101 5.29 -22.99 13.27
CA ILE A 101 4.78 -22.89 14.64
C ILE A 101 3.25 -22.74 14.70
N GLY A 102 2.56 -22.73 13.55
CA GLY A 102 1.11 -22.61 13.47
C GLY A 102 0.60 -21.18 13.64
N VAL A 103 -0.70 -21.00 13.41
CA VAL A 103 -1.37 -19.69 13.43
C VAL A 103 -1.34 -19.04 14.82
N HIS A 104 -1.67 -19.80 15.87
CA HIS A 104 -1.77 -19.28 17.23
C HIS A 104 -0.43 -18.74 17.76
N ALA A 105 0.65 -19.53 17.64
CA ALA A 105 1.97 -19.11 18.09
C ALA A 105 2.51 -17.94 17.22
N SER A 106 2.21 -17.93 15.92
CA SER A 106 2.53 -16.78 15.05
C SER A 106 1.86 -15.48 15.52
N MET A 107 0.59 -15.56 15.94
CA MET A 107 -0.11 -14.40 16.53
C MET A 107 0.52 -13.98 17.87
N GLY A 108 1.04 -14.94 18.64
CA GLY A 108 1.81 -14.66 19.86
C GLY A 108 3.08 -13.86 19.58
N PHE A 109 3.79 -14.17 18.49
CA PHE A 109 4.94 -13.38 18.05
C PHE A 109 4.54 -11.95 17.65
N VAL A 110 3.45 -11.78 16.89
CA VAL A 110 2.92 -10.46 16.53
C VAL A 110 2.58 -9.65 17.78
N LEU A 111 1.92 -10.27 18.76
CA LEU A 111 1.60 -9.66 20.05
C LEU A 111 2.87 -9.20 20.78
N ALA A 112 3.89 -10.06 20.87
CA ALA A 112 5.16 -9.74 21.50
C ALA A 112 5.90 -8.60 20.77
N ALA A 113 5.88 -8.58 19.43
CA ALA A 113 6.50 -7.53 18.63
C ALA A 113 5.82 -6.16 18.83
N ILE A 114 4.49 -6.12 18.86
CA ILE A 114 3.73 -4.88 19.15
C ILE A 114 4.01 -4.41 20.58
N PHE A 115 4.07 -5.33 21.55
CA PHE A 115 4.40 -5.01 22.93
C PHE A 115 5.82 -4.46 23.08
N ALA A 116 6.81 -5.07 22.41
CA ALA A 116 8.16 -4.54 22.35
C ALA A 116 8.19 -3.13 21.72
N GLY A 117 7.44 -2.93 20.63
CA GLY A 117 7.25 -1.61 20.01
C GLY A 117 6.69 -0.56 20.98
N LEU A 118 5.70 -0.95 21.81
CA LEU A 118 5.15 -0.10 22.87
C LEU A 118 6.22 0.30 23.90
N LEU A 119 7.03 -0.66 24.37
CA LEU A 119 8.12 -0.39 25.30
C LEU A 119 9.17 0.57 24.70
N LEU A 120 9.51 0.39 23.43
CA LEU A 120 10.46 1.27 22.73
C LEU A 120 9.98 2.72 22.67
N THR A 121 8.67 2.98 22.70
CA THR A 121 8.14 4.36 22.74
C THR A 121 8.46 5.13 24.02
N ILE A 122 8.81 4.44 25.10
CA ILE A 122 9.20 5.06 26.37
C ILE A 122 10.45 5.93 26.17
N PHE A 123 11.40 5.48 25.34
CA PHE A 123 12.64 6.18 25.03
C PHE A 123 12.45 7.46 24.19
N ILE A 124 11.26 7.68 23.62
CA ILE A 124 10.98 8.88 22.83
C ILE A 124 10.84 10.10 23.77
N LYS A 125 11.80 11.02 23.77
CA LYS A 125 11.71 12.24 24.59
C LYS A 125 10.50 13.10 24.17
N LYS A 126 9.77 13.63 25.16
CA LYS A 126 8.68 14.59 24.93
C LYS A 126 9.29 15.89 24.39
N LYS A 127 8.82 16.36 23.24
CA LYS A 127 9.14 17.70 22.73
C LYS A 127 7.87 18.57 22.75
N PRO A 128 7.97 19.83 23.20
CA PRO A 128 6.86 20.77 23.15
C PRO A 128 6.43 21.01 21.69
N ILE A 129 5.14 21.27 21.50
CA ILE A 129 4.56 21.49 20.18
C ILE A 129 5.01 22.88 19.70
N LEU A 130 6.06 22.93 18.86
CA LEU A 130 6.54 24.16 18.23
C LEU A 130 5.66 24.52 17.02
N ASN A 131 4.42 24.98 17.28
CA ASN A 131 3.64 25.98 16.52
C ASN A 131 2.14 25.81 16.78
N PRO A 132 1.44 26.82 17.35
CA PRO A 132 -0.01 26.86 17.43
C PRO A 132 -0.71 27.40 16.16
N LYS A 133 0.03 27.94 15.19
CA LYS A 133 -0.57 28.53 13.98
C LYS A 133 -0.98 27.45 12.97
N ILE A 134 -2.05 26.72 13.28
CA ILE A 134 -2.86 25.99 12.29
C ILE A 134 -4.11 26.84 12.10
N GLY A 135 -4.08 27.74 11.12
CA GLY A 135 -5.12 28.77 10.94
C GLY A 135 -6.14 28.46 9.85
N GLU A 136 -5.91 27.44 9.02
CA GLU A 136 -6.83 27.10 7.94
C GLU A 136 -7.65 25.84 8.28
N PRO A 137 -8.99 25.89 8.09
CA PRO A 137 -9.84 24.71 8.16
C PRO A 137 -9.33 23.59 7.25
N ILE A 138 -9.26 22.37 7.77
CA ILE A 138 -8.84 21.17 7.02
C ILE A 138 -9.61 21.05 5.70
N LEU A 139 -10.91 21.36 5.73
CA LEU A 139 -11.78 21.34 4.56
C LEU A 139 -11.39 22.36 3.49
N GLN A 140 -10.95 23.57 3.89
CA GLN A 140 -10.46 24.58 2.95
C GLN A 140 -9.12 24.17 2.35
N SER A 141 -8.23 23.59 3.16
CA SER A 141 -6.93 23.07 2.71
C SER A 141 -7.09 21.91 1.71
N LEU A 142 -7.99 20.96 2.01
CA LEU A 142 -8.36 19.87 1.09
C LEU A 142 -9.00 20.39 -0.19
N LYS A 143 -9.92 21.36 -0.10
CA LYS A 143 -10.55 21.98 -1.27
C LYS A 143 -9.52 22.68 -2.17
N ALA A 144 -8.54 23.36 -1.58
CA ALA A 144 -7.45 23.98 -2.34
C ALA A 144 -6.57 22.93 -3.05
N GLY A 145 -6.20 21.85 -2.36
CA GLY A 145 -5.47 20.74 -2.95
C GLY A 145 -6.23 20.06 -4.10
N LEU A 146 -7.53 19.79 -3.91
CA LEU A 146 -8.38 19.17 -4.91
C LEU A 146 -8.59 20.07 -6.13
N SER A 147 -8.81 21.37 -5.90
CA SER A 147 -8.92 22.37 -6.96
C SER A 147 -7.63 22.43 -7.80
N PHE A 148 -6.47 22.36 -7.16
CA PHE A 148 -5.18 22.31 -7.86
C PHE A 148 -5.03 21.04 -8.70
N VAL A 149 -5.31 19.86 -8.13
CA VAL A 149 -5.26 18.58 -8.86
C VAL A 149 -6.17 18.62 -10.09
N TYR A 150 -7.39 19.15 -9.96
CA TYR A 150 -8.34 19.24 -11.07
C TYR A 150 -7.88 20.20 -12.18
N LYS A 151 -7.22 21.31 -11.82
CA LYS A 151 -6.69 22.28 -12.79
C LYS A 151 -5.42 21.80 -13.49
N THR A 152 -4.61 20.99 -12.82
CA THR A 152 -3.33 20.50 -13.35
C THR A 152 -3.51 19.16 -14.05
N LYS A 153 -3.82 19.20 -15.36
CA LYS A 153 -4.12 18.02 -16.19
C LYS A 153 -3.13 16.86 -16.03
N ALA A 154 -1.83 17.14 -15.96
CA ALA A 154 -0.81 16.09 -15.80
C ALA A 154 -0.96 15.32 -14.48
N ILE A 155 -1.23 16.01 -13.38
CA ILE A 155 -1.46 15.40 -12.07
C ILE A 155 -2.78 14.63 -12.07
N LEU A 156 -3.85 15.23 -12.61
CA LEU A 156 -5.16 14.60 -12.69
C LEU A 156 -5.07 13.26 -13.45
N VAL A 157 -4.49 13.26 -14.65
CA VAL A 157 -4.35 12.04 -15.47
C VAL A 157 -3.49 11.00 -14.75
N ALA A 158 -2.37 11.41 -14.14
CA ALA A 158 -1.50 10.48 -13.42
C ALA A 158 -2.19 9.82 -12.20
N ILE A 159 -2.94 10.59 -11.41
CA ILE A 159 -3.67 10.09 -10.24
C ILE A 159 -4.86 9.22 -10.69
N THR A 160 -5.66 9.67 -11.65
CA THR A 160 -6.82 8.91 -12.13
C THR A 160 -6.41 7.58 -12.74
N LEU A 161 -5.33 7.57 -13.53
CA LEU A 161 -4.82 6.34 -14.14
C LEU A 161 -4.36 5.34 -13.08
N ASP A 162 -3.70 5.81 -12.02
CA ASP A 162 -3.30 4.98 -10.88
C ASP A 162 -4.49 4.43 -10.11
N MET A 163 -5.44 5.30 -9.77
CA MET A 163 -6.65 4.90 -9.04
C MET A 163 -7.39 3.78 -9.76
N VAL A 164 -7.54 3.89 -11.08
CA VAL A 164 -8.23 2.88 -11.88
C VAL A 164 -7.41 1.60 -11.97
N ALA A 165 -6.09 1.69 -12.16
CA ALA A 165 -5.21 0.52 -12.18
C ALA A 165 -5.20 -0.24 -10.85
N VAL A 166 -5.19 0.48 -9.72
CA VAL A 166 -5.23 -0.11 -8.38
C VAL A 166 -6.62 -0.65 -8.04
N LEU A 167 -7.69 0.06 -8.43
CA LEU A 167 -9.07 -0.37 -8.23
C LEU A 167 -9.33 -1.73 -8.88
N PHE A 168 -8.84 -1.93 -10.11
CA PHE A 168 -8.95 -3.20 -10.83
C PHE A 168 -7.75 -4.13 -10.60
N GLY A 169 -6.76 -3.68 -9.81
CA GLY A 169 -5.51 -4.37 -9.55
C GLY A 169 -5.53 -5.30 -8.34
N GLY A 170 -6.71 -5.55 -7.75
CA GLY A 170 -6.90 -6.25 -6.47
C GLY A 170 -6.53 -7.74 -6.44
N ALA A 171 -5.71 -8.23 -7.37
CA ALA A 171 -5.20 -9.61 -7.40
C ALA A 171 -4.56 -10.05 -6.06
N ILE A 172 -3.92 -9.11 -5.37
CA ILE A 172 -3.36 -9.30 -4.03
C ILE A 172 -4.42 -9.69 -2.99
N ALA A 173 -5.64 -9.14 -3.08
CA ALA A 173 -6.72 -9.46 -2.15
C ALA A 173 -7.25 -10.88 -2.36
N LEU A 174 -7.16 -11.39 -3.59
CA LEU A 174 -7.54 -12.76 -3.97
C LEU A 174 -6.39 -13.76 -3.83
N LEU A 175 -5.19 -13.31 -3.48
CA LEU A 175 -3.99 -14.13 -3.35
C LEU A 175 -4.16 -15.33 -2.39
N PRO A 176 -4.86 -15.23 -1.25
CA PRO A 176 -5.08 -16.38 -0.38
C PRO A 176 -5.87 -17.50 -1.07
N ILE A 177 -6.89 -17.15 -1.87
CA ILE A 177 -7.71 -18.09 -2.64
C ILE A 177 -6.85 -18.73 -3.74
N TYR A 178 -6.02 -17.95 -4.42
CA TYR A 178 -5.07 -18.51 -5.40
C TYR A 178 -4.08 -19.49 -4.77
N ALA A 179 -3.53 -19.15 -3.61
CA ALA A 179 -2.56 -20.00 -2.95
C ALA A 179 -3.19 -21.34 -2.51
N GLN A 180 -4.40 -21.31 -1.93
CA GLN A 180 -5.07 -22.51 -1.40
C GLN A 180 -5.77 -23.33 -2.49
N ASP A 181 -6.58 -22.70 -3.34
CA ASP A 181 -7.55 -23.40 -4.19
C ASP A 181 -7.07 -23.60 -5.65
N ILE A 182 -6.04 -22.86 -6.09
CA ILE A 182 -5.58 -22.88 -7.50
C ILE A 182 -4.17 -23.43 -7.61
N LEU A 183 -3.24 -22.90 -6.82
CA LEU A 183 -1.83 -23.28 -6.84
C LEU A 183 -1.53 -24.40 -5.84
N GLU A 184 -2.47 -24.70 -4.94
CA GLU A 184 -2.38 -25.75 -3.92
C GLU A 184 -1.08 -25.68 -3.10
N VAL A 185 -0.68 -24.45 -2.74
CA VAL A 185 0.53 -24.19 -1.95
C VAL A 185 0.19 -23.84 -0.50
N GLY A 186 1.02 -24.33 0.42
CA GLY A 186 0.91 -24.00 1.84
C GLY A 186 1.25 -22.55 2.17
N SER A 187 1.30 -22.23 3.47
CA SER A 187 1.58 -20.87 3.96
C SER A 187 2.96 -20.33 3.54
N GLU A 188 3.94 -21.20 3.31
CA GLU A 188 5.25 -20.82 2.77
C GLU A 188 5.13 -20.27 1.34
N GLY A 189 4.41 -20.99 0.46
CA GLY A 189 4.13 -20.55 -0.90
C GLY A 189 3.32 -19.26 -0.94
N PHE A 190 2.33 -19.11 -0.06
CA PHE A 190 1.61 -17.84 0.12
C PHE A 190 2.54 -16.69 0.53
N GLY A 191 3.46 -16.93 1.47
CA GLY A 191 4.47 -15.96 1.89
C GLY A 191 5.36 -15.50 0.72
N ILE A 192 5.81 -16.43 -0.11
CA ILE A 192 6.60 -16.15 -1.32
C ILE A 192 5.79 -15.31 -2.32
N LEU A 193 4.55 -15.71 -2.64
CA LEU A 193 3.66 -14.97 -3.55
C LEU A 193 3.40 -13.55 -3.04
N ARG A 194 3.25 -13.37 -1.72
CA ARG A 194 2.99 -12.06 -1.13
C ARG A 194 4.23 -11.17 -1.10
N ALA A 195 5.41 -11.76 -0.96
CA ALA A 195 6.69 -11.06 -0.99
C ALA A 195 7.14 -10.67 -2.41
N ALA A 196 6.80 -11.46 -3.43
CA ALA A 196 7.26 -11.25 -4.82
C ALA A 196 7.02 -9.83 -5.37
N PRO A 197 5.81 -9.22 -5.25
CA PRO A 197 5.58 -7.83 -5.64
C PRO A 197 6.49 -6.83 -4.92
N ALA A 198 6.68 -7.02 -3.61
CA ALA A 198 7.47 -6.11 -2.79
C ALA A 198 8.95 -6.17 -3.19
N VAL A 199 9.49 -7.36 -3.45
CA VAL A 199 10.86 -7.54 -3.96
C VAL A 199 11.03 -6.88 -5.33
N GLY A 200 10.07 -7.07 -6.25
CA GLY A 200 10.10 -6.43 -7.57
C GLY A 200 10.13 -4.89 -7.49
N SER A 201 9.29 -4.31 -6.64
CA SER A 201 9.23 -2.85 -6.44
C SER A 201 10.52 -2.30 -5.83
N VAL A 202 11.10 -2.99 -4.84
CA VAL A 202 12.37 -2.59 -4.21
C VAL A 202 13.53 -2.65 -5.21
N LEU A 203 13.64 -3.72 -6.01
CA LEU A 203 14.67 -3.81 -7.05
C LEU A 203 14.53 -2.70 -8.09
N MET A 204 13.30 -2.36 -8.48
CA MET A 204 13.05 -1.26 -9.38
C MET A 204 13.42 0.09 -8.76
N MET A 205 13.17 0.29 -7.46
CA MET A 205 13.60 1.48 -6.74
C MET A 205 15.13 1.67 -6.82
N PHE A 206 15.92 0.61 -6.59
CA PHE A 206 17.37 0.68 -6.75
C PHE A 206 17.80 0.90 -8.20
N ALA A 207 17.18 0.21 -9.16
CA ALA A 207 17.48 0.38 -10.58
C ALA A 207 17.17 1.81 -11.07
N SER A 208 16.13 2.45 -10.54
CA SER A 208 15.75 3.82 -10.89
C SER A 208 16.79 4.88 -10.49
N ALA A 209 17.68 4.56 -9.54
CA ALA A 209 18.80 5.43 -9.20
C ALA A 209 19.81 5.59 -10.35
N TYR A 210 19.88 4.58 -11.23
CA TYR A 210 20.76 4.55 -12.40
C TYR A 210 20.02 4.81 -13.71
N ILE A 211 18.71 4.59 -13.74
CA ILE A 211 17.87 4.72 -14.93
C ILE A 211 16.96 5.95 -14.78
N PRO A 212 17.23 7.07 -15.48
CA PRO A 212 16.40 8.26 -15.36
C PRO A 212 14.99 7.99 -15.91
N LEU A 213 13.98 8.05 -15.03
CA LEU A 213 12.57 7.88 -15.38
C LEU A 213 11.90 9.20 -15.83
N THR A 214 12.61 10.32 -15.73
CA THR A 214 12.11 11.68 -16.03
C THR A 214 11.94 11.93 -17.52
N LYS A 215 12.87 11.43 -18.35
CA LYS A 215 12.76 11.52 -19.82
C LYS A 215 11.57 10.71 -20.32
N SER A 216 10.68 11.34 -21.10
CA SER A 216 9.44 10.75 -21.62
C SER A 216 8.60 10.04 -20.53
N ALA A 217 8.51 10.67 -19.36
CA ALA A 217 7.84 10.16 -18.16
C ALA A 217 6.42 9.64 -18.46
N GLY A 218 5.64 10.37 -19.27
CA GLY A 218 4.28 9.96 -19.61
C GLY A 218 4.20 8.64 -20.37
N LYS A 219 5.09 8.44 -21.36
CA LYS A 219 5.18 7.18 -22.11
C LYS A 219 5.62 6.02 -21.23
N LYS A 220 6.61 6.24 -20.36
CA LYS A 220 7.10 5.22 -19.41
C LYS A 220 6.01 4.81 -18.41
N LEU A 221 5.25 5.77 -17.91
CA LEU A 221 4.12 5.52 -17.01
C LEU A 221 3.03 4.66 -17.68
N LEU A 222 2.63 5.01 -18.90
CA LEU A 222 1.64 4.22 -19.65
C LEU A 222 2.15 2.80 -19.92
N LEU A 223 3.41 2.63 -20.31
CA LEU A 223 4.02 1.31 -20.51
C LEU A 223 4.09 0.49 -19.22
N ALA A 224 4.40 1.13 -18.09
CA ALA A 224 4.44 0.49 -16.79
C ALA A 224 3.05 -0.06 -16.41
N ILE A 225 2.01 0.76 -16.52
CA ILE A 225 0.65 0.33 -16.14
C ILE A 225 0.09 -0.70 -17.14
N PHE A 226 0.49 -0.63 -18.42
CA PHE A 226 0.19 -1.71 -19.38
C PHE A 226 0.85 -3.03 -18.96
N GLY A 227 2.14 -3.00 -18.61
CA GLY A 227 2.86 -4.18 -18.11
C GLY A 227 2.29 -4.73 -16.80
N PHE A 228 1.81 -3.84 -15.93
CA PHE A 228 1.08 -4.20 -14.71
C PHE A 228 -0.18 -4.99 -15.03
N GLY A 229 -1.02 -4.50 -15.95
CA GLY A 229 -2.23 -5.20 -16.39
C GLY A 229 -1.93 -6.57 -17.03
N LEU A 230 -0.89 -6.66 -17.87
CA LEU A 230 -0.44 -7.96 -18.43
C LEU A 230 0.01 -8.92 -17.33
N SER A 231 0.75 -8.43 -16.34
CA SER A 231 1.24 -9.24 -15.23
C SER A 231 0.09 -9.81 -14.40
N ILE A 232 -0.97 -9.02 -14.19
CA ILE A 232 -2.20 -9.48 -13.53
C ILE A 232 -2.90 -10.55 -14.34
N ILE A 233 -3.06 -10.36 -15.66
CA ILE A 233 -3.69 -11.36 -16.53
C ILE A 233 -2.88 -12.66 -16.51
N ALA A 234 -1.55 -12.56 -16.67
CA ALA A 234 -0.65 -13.71 -16.64
C ALA A 234 -0.72 -14.46 -15.30
N PHE A 235 -0.77 -13.75 -14.18
CA PHE A 235 -1.00 -14.33 -12.86
C PHE A 235 -2.37 -15.03 -12.79
N GLY A 236 -3.42 -14.38 -13.30
CA GLY A 236 -4.78 -14.89 -13.21
C GLY A 236 -5.01 -16.18 -13.99
N VAL A 237 -4.41 -16.31 -15.17
CA VAL A 237 -4.50 -17.53 -15.99
C VAL A 237 -3.49 -18.62 -15.60
N SER A 238 -2.52 -18.30 -14.74
CA SER A 238 -1.46 -19.21 -14.36
C SER A 238 -1.92 -20.21 -13.30
N SER A 239 -1.69 -21.50 -13.57
CA SER A 239 -1.82 -22.61 -12.62
C SER A 239 -0.47 -23.09 -12.09
N ILE A 240 0.65 -22.50 -12.54
CA ILE A 240 2.00 -22.93 -12.16
C ILE A 240 2.55 -21.94 -11.14
N PHE A 241 2.91 -22.44 -9.95
CA PHE A 241 3.40 -21.62 -8.84
C PHE A 241 4.49 -20.61 -9.24
N TRP A 242 5.56 -21.07 -9.90
CA TRP A 242 6.67 -20.20 -10.28
C TRP A 242 6.31 -19.18 -11.37
N VAL A 243 5.38 -19.52 -12.27
CA VAL A 243 4.87 -18.57 -13.26
C VAL A 243 4.10 -17.45 -12.55
N SER A 244 3.27 -17.82 -11.56
CA SER A 244 2.54 -16.86 -10.73
C SER A 244 3.48 -15.98 -9.90
N VAL A 245 4.57 -16.53 -9.36
CA VAL A 245 5.62 -15.76 -8.66
C VAL A 245 6.29 -14.75 -9.58
N ILE A 246 6.68 -15.17 -10.79
CA ILE A 246 7.31 -14.27 -11.78
C ILE A 246 6.34 -13.19 -12.24
N ALA A 247 5.08 -13.53 -12.47
CA ALA A 247 4.04 -12.56 -12.83
C ALA A 247 3.84 -11.51 -11.71
N LEU A 248 3.76 -11.94 -10.45
CA LEU A 248 3.65 -11.03 -9.30
C LEU A 248 4.92 -10.20 -9.06
N PHE A 249 6.09 -10.75 -9.38
CA PHE A 249 7.34 -9.99 -9.37
C PHE A 249 7.32 -8.87 -10.42
N LEU A 250 6.93 -9.18 -11.66
CA LEU A 250 6.81 -8.19 -12.74
C LEU A 250 5.72 -7.15 -12.45
N TYR A 251 4.61 -7.55 -11.84
CA TYR A 251 3.61 -6.65 -11.26
C TYR A 251 4.26 -5.65 -10.30
N GLY A 252 5.14 -6.11 -9.41
CA GLY A 252 5.86 -5.26 -8.46
C GLY A 252 6.84 -4.29 -9.12
N VAL A 253 7.60 -4.78 -10.11
CA VAL A 253 8.54 -3.95 -10.89
C VAL A 253 7.81 -2.83 -11.62
N THR A 254 6.72 -3.17 -12.32
CA THR A 254 5.94 -2.21 -13.11
C THR A 254 5.22 -1.21 -12.22
N ASP A 255 4.66 -1.62 -11.09
CA ASP A 255 4.11 -0.70 -10.09
C ASP A 255 5.19 0.23 -9.53
N GLY A 256 6.40 -0.28 -9.26
CA GLY A 256 7.53 0.54 -8.80
C GLY A 256 7.89 1.67 -9.79
N VAL A 257 8.00 1.37 -11.09
CA VAL A 257 8.22 2.40 -12.13
C VAL A 257 7.10 3.46 -12.08
N SER A 258 5.87 2.98 -12.02
CA SER A 258 4.68 3.83 -12.02
C SER A 258 4.64 4.75 -10.78
N MET A 259 4.90 4.20 -9.60
CA MET A 259 4.96 4.94 -8.34
C MET A 259 5.98 6.07 -8.38
N ILE A 260 7.20 5.78 -8.86
CA ILE A 260 8.27 6.77 -8.94
C ILE A 260 7.88 7.91 -9.86
N ILE A 261 7.40 7.61 -11.07
CA ILE A 261 7.02 8.64 -12.04
C ILE A 261 5.87 9.51 -11.50
N ARG A 262 4.83 8.90 -10.92
CA ARG A 262 3.71 9.65 -10.32
C ARG A 262 4.18 10.56 -9.20
N GLN A 263 5.05 10.07 -8.34
CA GLN A 263 5.60 10.84 -7.23
C GLN A 263 6.47 12.00 -7.74
N THR A 264 7.24 11.80 -8.80
CA THR A 264 8.01 12.87 -9.46
C THR A 264 7.09 13.91 -10.12
N ILE A 265 6.04 13.51 -10.84
CA ILE A 265 5.04 14.43 -11.41
C ILE A 265 4.42 15.29 -10.32
N LEU A 266 4.00 14.67 -9.21
CA LEU A 266 3.44 15.36 -8.05
C LEU A 266 4.43 16.34 -7.42
N GLN A 267 5.72 16.01 -7.36
CA GLN A 267 6.73 16.88 -6.78
C GLN A 267 7.07 18.09 -7.67
N LEU A 268 7.26 17.85 -8.97
CA LEU A 268 7.71 18.88 -9.93
C LEU A 268 6.58 19.79 -10.41
N LYS A 269 5.38 19.25 -10.63
CA LYS A 269 4.23 20.04 -11.13
C LYS A 269 3.44 20.74 -10.02
N THR A 270 3.84 20.59 -8.75
CA THR A 270 3.14 21.21 -7.62
C THR A 270 4.00 22.27 -6.94
N PRO A 271 3.56 23.54 -6.91
CA PRO A 271 4.23 24.60 -6.16
C PRO A 271 4.39 24.25 -4.68
N ASP A 272 5.50 24.68 -4.09
CA ASP A 272 5.86 24.40 -2.69
C ASP A 272 4.73 24.74 -1.71
N GLU A 273 4.02 25.84 -1.95
CA GLU A 273 2.94 26.36 -1.10
C GLU A 273 1.74 25.41 -0.97
N VAL A 274 1.43 24.66 -2.03
CA VAL A 274 0.27 23.74 -2.08
C VAL A 274 0.68 22.27 -2.08
N ARG A 275 1.98 21.96 -2.10
CA ARG A 275 2.51 20.59 -2.15
C ARG A 275 1.98 19.70 -1.04
N GLY A 276 1.96 20.19 0.21
CA GLY A 276 1.42 19.43 1.35
C GLY A 276 -0.09 19.12 1.20
N ARG A 277 -0.85 20.05 0.60
CA ARG A 277 -2.29 19.89 0.38
C ARG A 277 -2.57 18.86 -0.71
N VAL A 278 -1.84 18.94 -1.82
CA VAL A 278 -1.92 17.99 -2.94
C VAL A 278 -1.45 16.59 -2.52
N ALA A 279 -0.38 16.49 -1.71
CA ALA A 279 0.07 15.21 -1.16
C ALA A 279 -0.98 14.54 -0.26
N SER A 280 -1.75 15.34 0.49
CA SER A 280 -2.86 14.85 1.32
C SER A 280 -4.00 14.28 0.45
N VAL A 281 -4.35 14.99 -0.62
CA VAL A 281 -5.35 14.54 -1.60
C VAL A 281 -4.89 13.24 -2.28
N ASN A 282 -3.64 13.18 -2.72
CA ASN A 282 -3.07 11.96 -3.30
C ASN A 282 -3.11 10.77 -2.32
N SER A 283 -2.76 11.00 -1.05
CA SER A 283 -2.80 9.95 -0.02
C SER A 283 -4.20 9.38 0.20
N ILE A 284 -5.23 10.25 0.19
CA ILE A 284 -6.63 9.82 0.29
C ILE A 284 -7.01 8.97 -0.93
N PHE A 285 -6.68 9.43 -2.14
CA PHE A 285 -7.01 8.69 -3.36
C PHE A 285 -6.33 7.32 -3.42
N VAL A 286 -5.03 7.25 -3.14
CA VAL A 286 -4.28 5.98 -3.14
C VAL A 286 -4.81 5.05 -2.04
N GLY A 287 -5.02 5.56 -0.82
CA GLY A 287 -5.52 4.77 0.30
C GLY A 287 -6.92 4.20 0.03
N SER A 288 -7.86 5.05 -0.38
CA SER A 288 -9.23 4.62 -0.68
C SER A 288 -9.32 3.69 -1.88
N SER A 289 -8.51 3.90 -2.93
CA SER A 289 -8.56 3.04 -4.12
C SER A 289 -8.07 1.62 -3.85
N ASN A 290 -7.06 1.45 -2.99
CA ASN A 290 -6.59 0.11 -2.58
C ASN A 290 -7.70 -0.69 -1.86
N GLU A 291 -8.39 -0.05 -0.92
CA GLU A 291 -9.47 -0.71 -0.16
C GLU A 291 -10.71 -0.96 -1.03
N LEU A 292 -11.08 0.01 -1.88
CA LEU A 292 -12.15 -0.16 -2.86
C LEU A 292 -11.84 -1.26 -3.87
N GLY A 293 -10.58 -1.38 -4.31
CA GLY A 293 -10.15 -2.43 -5.21
C GLY A 293 -10.17 -3.82 -4.57
N ALA A 294 -9.77 -3.93 -3.30
CA ALA A 294 -9.92 -5.17 -2.56
C ALA A 294 -11.40 -5.59 -2.40
N PHE A 295 -12.28 -4.62 -2.14
CA PHE A 295 -13.73 -4.86 -2.08
C PHE A 295 -14.31 -5.28 -3.44
N GLU A 296 -13.97 -4.54 -4.50
CA GLU A 296 -14.34 -4.86 -5.88
C GLU A 296 -13.90 -6.27 -6.23
N SER A 297 -12.63 -6.61 -6.03
CA SER A 297 -12.09 -7.92 -6.38
C SER A 297 -12.74 -9.04 -5.58
N GLY A 298 -13.06 -8.83 -4.30
CA GLY A 298 -13.82 -9.78 -3.49
C GLY A 298 -15.25 -10.00 -3.99
N LEU A 299 -15.97 -8.92 -4.34
CA LEU A 299 -17.33 -8.98 -4.88
C LEU A 299 -17.34 -9.65 -6.26
N THR A 300 -16.44 -9.22 -7.14
CA THR A 300 -16.24 -9.76 -8.48
C THR A 300 -15.90 -11.24 -8.41
N ALA A 301 -14.96 -11.67 -7.55
CA ALA A 301 -14.65 -13.08 -7.36
C ALA A 301 -15.86 -13.91 -6.90
N LYS A 302 -16.74 -13.35 -6.06
CA LYS A 302 -17.98 -14.02 -5.65
C LYS A 302 -18.98 -14.21 -6.80
N ILE A 303 -19.05 -13.28 -7.75
CA ILE A 303 -20.04 -13.29 -8.84
C ILE A 303 -19.56 -14.11 -10.04
N MET A 304 -18.32 -13.91 -10.46
CA MET A 304 -17.77 -14.51 -11.69
C MET A 304 -16.68 -15.57 -11.44
N GLY A 305 -16.32 -15.82 -10.20
CA GLY A 305 -15.20 -16.70 -9.83
C GLY A 305 -13.85 -15.97 -9.77
N THR A 306 -12.88 -16.57 -9.08
CA THR A 306 -11.58 -15.95 -8.76
C THR A 306 -10.73 -15.69 -10.00
N ILE A 307 -10.66 -16.63 -10.95
CA ILE A 307 -9.86 -16.48 -12.17
C ILE A 307 -10.42 -15.38 -13.09
N PRO A 308 -11.72 -15.43 -13.48
CA PRO A 308 -12.30 -14.38 -14.32
C PRO A 308 -12.25 -12.99 -13.66
N ALA A 309 -12.37 -12.90 -12.34
CA ALA A 309 -12.25 -11.63 -11.61
C ALA A 309 -10.87 -10.99 -11.77
N VAL A 310 -9.79 -11.76 -11.60
CA VAL A 310 -8.42 -11.25 -11.77
C VAL A 310 -8.15 -10.86 -13.22
N VAL A 311 -8.58 -11.69 -14.18
CA VAL A 311 -8.41 -11.40 -15.61
C VAL A 311 -9.19 -10.15 -16.00
N PHE A 312 -10.44 -10.00 -15.53
CA PHE A 312 -11.26 -8.81 -15.72
C PHE A 312 -10.54 -7.56 -15.22
N GLY A 313 -9.96 -7.61 -14.01
CA GLY A 313 -9.21 -6.50 -13.45
C GLY A 313 -8.00 -6.08 -14.29
N GLY A 314 -7.22 -7.06 -14.76
CA GLY A 314 -6.09 -6.82 -15.66
C GLY A 314 -6.51 -6.25 -17.02
N VAL A 315 -7.62 -6.76 -17.60
CA VAL A 315 -8.18 -6.25 -18.86
C VAL A 315 -8.67 -4.81 -18.71
N MET A 316 -9.41 -4.49 -17.63
CA MET A 316 -9.88 -3.13 -17.35
C MET A 316 -8.74 -2.14 -17.17
N THR A 317 -7.63 -2.59 -16.55
CA THR A 317 -6.41 -1.79 -16.42
C THR A 317 -5.80 -1.48 -17.79
N ILE A 318 -5.65 -2.50 -18.65
CA ILE A 318 -5.14 -2.31 -20.02
C ILE A 318 -6.04 -1.37 -20.83
N LEU A 319 -7.36 -1.58 -20.80
CA LEU A 319 -8.33 -0.74 -21.50
C LEU A 319 -8.21 0.72 -21.05
N THR A 320 -8.04 0.96 -19.75
CA THR A 320 -7.86 2.32 -19.20
C THR A 320 -6.58 2.96 -19.71
N VAL A 321 -5.47 2.22 -19.77
CA VAL A 321 -4.20 2.73 -20.32
C VAL A 321 -4.33 3.05 -21.79
N VAL A 322 -4.93 2.16 -22.59
CA VAL A 322 -5.13 2.36 -24.03
C VAL A 322 -6.03 3.57 -24.27
N PHE A 323 -7.15 3.67 -23.55
CA PHE A 323 -8.06 4.82 -23.62
C PHE A 323 -7.35 6.13 -23.27
N THR A 324 -6.58 6.13 -22.18
CA THR A 324 -5.82 7.31 -21.73
C THR A 324 -4.75 7.69 -22.75
N SER A 325 -4.06 6.72 -23.32
CA SER A 325 -3.04 6.95 -24.36
C SER A 325 -3.62 7.55 -25.64
N ILE A 326 -4.88 7.25 -25.98
CA ILE A 326 -5.55 7.79 -27.18
C ILE A 326 -6.14 9.17 -26.87
N LYS A 327 -6.83 9.32 -25.73
CA LYS A 327 -7.55 10.54 -25.38
C LYS A 327 -6.64 11.68 -24.91
N PHE A 328 -5.48 11.37 -24.33
CA PHE A 328 -4.53 12.35 -23.80
C PHE A 328 -3.16 12.23 -24.47
N PRO A 329 -3.04 12.55 -25.77
CA PRO A 329 -1.77 12.44 -26.50
C PRO A 329 -0.67 13.35 -25.93
N ASP A 330 -1.05 14.50 -25.35
CA ASP A 330 -0.12 15.41 -24.68
C ASP A 330 0.51 14.78 -23.45
N PHE A 331 -0.25 13.94 -22.72
CA PHE A 331 0.28 13.22 -21.57
C PHE A 331 1.34 12.20 -21.99
N ARG A 332 1.18 11.55 -23.15
CA ARG A 332 2.19 10.61 -23.68
C ARG A 332 3.52 11.31 -24.00
N LYS A 333 3.46 12.58 -24.38
CA LYS A 333 4.63 13.43 -24.68
C LYS A 333 5.21 14.10 -23.43
N LEU A 334 4.61 13.89 -22.24
CA LEU A 334 5.09 14.48 -21.00
C LEU A 334 6.54 14.07 -20.75
N ASP A 335 7.41 15.07 -20.72
CA ASP A 335 8.79 14.98 -20.29
C ASP A 335 8.97 15.85 -19.05
N LEU A 336 9.67 15.33 -18.05
CA LEU A 336 9.92 16.02 -16.79
C LEU A 336 11.34 16.59 -16.71
N THR A 337 12.19 16.37 -17.71
CA THR A 337 13.56 16.91 -17.68
C THR A 337 13.60 18.43 -17.71
N GLU A 338 12.62 19.08 -18.34
CA GLU A 338 12.52 20.54 -18.38
C GLU A 338 12.16 21.14 -17.02
N ASP A 339 11.39 20.42 -16.19
CA ASP A 339 10.98 20.87 -14.86
C ASP A 339 12.08 20.69 -13.79
N MET A 340 13.21 20.07 -14.14
CA MET A 340 14.34 19.83 -13.24
C MET A 340 15.42 20.92 -13.31
N ASN A 341 15.39 21.77 -14.33
CA ASN A 341 16.35 22.86 -14.56
C ASN A 341 15.77 24.20 -14.11
#